data_AF-A0A7Y2FUZ9-F1
#
_entry.id   AF-A0A7Y2FUZ9-F1
#
_cell.length_a   1.000
_cell.length_b   1.000
_cell.length_c   1.000
_cell.angle_alpha   90.00
_cell.angle_beta   90.00
_cell.angle_gamma   90.00
#
_symmetry.space_group_name_H-M   'P 1'
#
loop_
_entity.id
_entity.type
_entity.pdbx_description
1 polymer ?
#
loop_
_entity_poly.entity_id
_entity_poly.type
_entity_poly.pdbx_seq_one_letter_code
_entity_poly.pdbx_strand_id
1 'polypeptide(L)'
;MNDMFPMAGLVRPPGVPGFTAGPPGASQILRPAIRTLPPGVERYLVPAGGSVSAPIYAGDIVKVVDIEGGQRAELLAAGDDGKIDAGILGEKANGPADGVRATLAGTEESARNVLAALKRRGIDLAGAEAISVFGSATPAKTSQEFKVNRKGLILVAAPGRVMAPDAHDTTTNLELFITRAKPDDVEKQDLPEPLADQLQDIRIKAATAQAITVKAGEYFQVIDVDGRECSDLQCFSLRKLEKGIVHPLDPTTTRTLVGVGYPSPGLPSKAFDTGFEPLIEVVRDTCGRHDAFGLACTNRYYEDMGYFGHANCSENYNEAIAPFGVEARPGWMALNLFFNTGIDDTNAMFFDEPWSRPGDYVLFKALTDLVCLSSACPCDIDAANGWNPTDIHVRTYAAKEFFSRAVAFRMTPDADPQLTRETGFHSSFAKHTRDFVEYKGFWLPNSFHDDGAIAEYWACREKAAII
;
A
#
# COMPACT_ATOMS: atom_id res chain seq x y z
N MET A 1 40.66 -62.57 28.27
CA MET A 1 41.15 -63.13 26.99
C MET A 1 39.92 -63.58 26.23
N ASN A 2 39.93 -63.33 24.91
CA ASN A 2 38.85 -63.47 23.92
C ASN A 2 37.83 -62.32 23.93
N ASP A 3 37.51 -61.64 22.84
CA ASP A 3 38.10 -61.60 21.49
C ASP A 3 37.60 -60.32 20.78
N MET A 4 38.40 -59.89 19.80
CA MET A 4 38.24 -58.70 18.97
C MET A 4 36.94 -58.67 18.13
N PHE A 5 36.30 -57.50 18.07
CA PHE A 5 35.66 -56.99 16.85
C PHE A 5 36.09 -55.53 16.67
N PRO A 6 36.75 -55.15 15.57
CA PRO A 6 37.06 -53.75 15.31
C PRO A 6 35.78 -53.03 14.86
N MET A 7 35.37 -52.01 15.61
CA MET A 7 34.34 -51.05 15.20
C MET A 7 34.77 -50.41 13.87
N ALA A 8 34.10 -50.77 12.78
CA ALA A 8 34.22 -50.07 11.51
C ALA A 8 33.83 -48.60 11.72
N GLY A 9 34.72 -47.68 11.35
CA GLY A 9 34.46 -46.25 11.40
C GLY A 9 33.26 -45.89 10.53
N LEU A 10 32.18 -45.44 11.17
CA LEU A 10 31.07 -44.76 10.51
C LEU A 10 31.59 -43.43 9.95
N VAL A 11 32.02 -43.47 8.68
CA VAL A 11 32.25 -42.26 7.89
C VAL A 11 30.89 -41.59 7.68
N ARG A 12 30.76 -40.35 8.19
CA ARG A 12 29.58 -39.51 7.99
C ARG A 12 29.32 -39.28 6.49
N PRO A 13 28.07 -39.36 6.01
CA PRO A 13 27.74 -38.84 4.70
C PRO A 13 27.88 -37.30 4.69
N PRO A 14 28.43 -36.71 3.62
CA PRO A 14 28.51 -35.26 3.49
C PRO A 14 27.11 -34.68 3.30
N GLY A 15 26.73 -33.69 4.13
CA GLY A 15 25.47 -32.93 3.95
C GLY A 15 24.55 -32.81 5.17
N VAL A 16 24.87 -33.43 6.31
CA VAL A 16 24.11 -33.20 7.56
C VAL A 16 24.69 -31.99 8.29
N PRO A 17 23.92 -30.91 8.53
CA PRO A 17 24.37 -29.78 9.34
C PRO A 17 24.81 -30.29 10.71
N GLY A 18 26.00 -29.87 11.15
CA GLY A 18 26.52 -30.26 12.46
C GLY A 18 25.58 -29.83 13.57
N PHE A 19 25.28 -30.73 14.51
CA PHE A 19 24.67 -30.37 15.79
C PHE A 19 25.53 -29.28 16.45
N THR A 20 25.01 -28.06 16.52
CA THR A 20 25.56 -27.00 17.36
C THR A 20 25.31 -27.37 18.81
N ALA A 21 26.38 -27.55 19.60
CA ALA A 21 26.28 -27.80 21.03
C ALA A 21 25.79 -26.52 21.74
N GLY A 22 24.70 -26.63 22.49
CA GLY A 22 24.08 -25.54 23.24
C GLY A 22 22.59 -25.81 23.47
N PRO A 23 21.92 -25.11 24.41
CA PRO A 23 20.46 -25.13 24.46
C PRO A 23 19.91 -24.70 23.09
N PRO A 24 18.82 -25.33 22.61
CA PRO A 24 18.17 -24.89 21.38
C PRO A 24 17.86 -23.39 21.51
N GLY A 25 18.17 -22.63 20.47
CA GLY A 25 17.76 -21.24 20.40
C GLY A 25 16.24 -21.15 20.57
N ALA A 26 15.76 -20.04 21.14
CA ALA A 26 14.33 -19.79 21.23
C ALA A 26 13.70 -19.94 19.83
N SER A 27 12.57 -20.65 19.76
CA SER A 27 11.81 -20.77 18.53
C SER A 27 11.49 -19.36 18.01
N GLN A 28 11.98 -19.04 16.83
CA GLN A 28 11.56 -17.83 16.13
C GLN A 28 10.22 -18.15 15.45
N ILE A 29 9.20 -17.35 15.74
CA ILE A 29 7.94 -17.39 14.99
C ILE A 29 8.25 -16.78 13.63
N LEU A 30 8.42 -17.62 12.62
CA LEU A 30 8.47 -17.16 11.23
C LEU A 30 7.03 -16.92 10.78
N ARG A 31 6.63 -15.66 10.70
CA ARG A 31 5.32 -15.26 10.15
C ARG A 31 5.45 -15.27 8.63
N PRO A 32 4.80 -16.19 7.90
CA PRO A 32 4.88 -16.21 6.44
C PRO A 32 4.40 -14.87 5.87
N ALA A 33 5.14 -14.31 4.92
CA ALA A 33 4.79 -13.08 4.20
C ALA A 33 4.57 -11.79 5.02
N ILE A 34 5.09 -11.73 6.25
CA ILE A 34 5.42 -10.49 6.98
C ILE A 34 6.94 -10.35 6.93
N ARG A 35 7.43 -9.31 6.25
CA ARG A 35 8.84 -8.91 6.04
C ARG A 35 9.86 -10.07 5.99
N THR A 36 10.32 -10.44 4.79
CA THR A 36 11.50 -11.32 4.57
C THR A 36 12.82 -10.72 5.09
N LEU A 37 12.79 -9.47 5.54
CA LEU A 37 13.93 -8.76 6.09
C LEU A 37 14.11 -9.11 7.58
N PRO A 38 15.34 -9.09 8.11
CA PRO A 38 15.58 -9.30 9.53
C PRO A 38 14.74 -8.34 10.40
N PRO A 39 14.39 -8.73 11.64
CA PRO A 39 13.68 -7.85 12.57
C PRO A 39 14.33 -6.47 12.67
N GLY A 40 13.52 -5.41 12.60
CA GLY A 40 13.99 -4.04 12.63
C GLY A 40 14.65 -3.54 11.34
N VAL A 41 14.62 -4.30 10.24
CA VAL A 41 15.11 -3.83 8.94
C VAL A 41 13.94 -3.42 8.06
N GLU A 42 14.02 -2.20 7.55
CA GLU A 42 13.13 -1.64 6.54
C GLU A 42 13.86 -1.55 5.21
N ARG A 43 13.11 -1.69 4.12
CA ARG A 43 13.60 -1.50 2.75
C ARG A 43 12.64 -0.56 2.03
N TYR A 44 13.21 0.38 1.31
CA TYR A 44 12.50 1.33 0.46
C TYR A 44 13.13 1.33 -0.93
N LEU A 45 12.31 1.26 -1.97
CA LEU A 45 12.75 1.47 -3.34
C LEU A 45 12.78 2.98 -3.63
N VAL A 46 13.95 3.51 -3.98
CA VAL A 46 14.08 4.89 -4.49
C VAL A 46 13.90 4.83 -6.01
N PRO A 47 12.79 5.35 -6.56
CA PRO A 47 12.50 5.22 -7.98
C PRO A 47 13.48 6.04 -8.81
N ALA A 48 13.84 5.51 -9.98
CA ALA A 48 14.62 6.21 -10.99
C ALA A 48 14.04 7.59 -11.30
N GLY A 49 14.84 8.64 -11.17
CA GLY A 49 14.41 10.02 -11.38
C GLY A 49 13.51 10.57 -10.27
N GLY A 50 13.38 9.87 -9.15
CA GLY A 50 12.55 10.26 -8.01
C GLY A 50 13.30 10.20 -6.68
N SER A 51 12.54 10.30 -5.60
CA SER A 51 13.07 10.36 -4.23
C SER A 51 12.15 9.69 -3.22
N VAL A 52 12.72 9.20 -2.11
CA VAL A 52 12.00 8.68 -0.94
C VAL A 52 12.46 9.40 0.32
N SER A 53 11.52 9.69 1.21
CA SER A 53 11.82 10.19 2.56
C SER A 53 11.40 9.20 3.64
N ALA A 54 12.19 9.08 4.70
CA ALA A 54 11.88 8.24 5.86
C ALA A 54 12.38 8.86 7.17
N PRO A 55 11.70 8.64 8.31
CA PRO A 55 12.23 9.05 9.60
C PRO A 55 13.42 8.16 9.98
N ILE A 56 14.44 8.77 10.61
CA ILE A 56 15.65 8.11 11.10
C ILE A 56 15.93 8.50 12.54
N TYR A 57 16.42 7.55 13.34
CA TYR A 57 16.66 7.71 14.76
C TYR A 57 18.12 7.49 15.13
N ALA A 58 18.54 8.08 16.26
CA ALA A 58 19.91 7.92 16.74
C ALA A 58 20.24 6.42 16.94
N GLY A 59 21.33 5.98 16.31
CA GLY A 59 21.79 4.59 16.32
C GLY A 59 21.38 3.77 15.10
N ASP A 60 20.39 4.23 14.31
CA ASP A 60 19.99 3.53 13.08
C ASP A 60 21.16 3.42 12.10
N ILE A 61 21.14 2.38 11.27
CA ILE A 61 22.06 2.21 10.14
C ILE A 61 21.29 2.38 8.86
N VAL A 62 21.65 3.39 8.07
CA VAL A 62 21.11 3.64 6.75
C VAL A 62 22.06 3.07 5.72
N LYS A 63 21.54 2.25 4.80
CA LYS A 63 22.32 1.67 3.69
C LYS A 63 21.65 1.99 2.37
N VAL A 64 22.39 2.59 1.44
CA VAL A 64 21.93 2.80 0.06
C VAL A 64 22.66 1.84 -0.86
N VAL A 65 21.94 1.20 -1.79
CA VAL A 65 22.46 0.23 -2.75
C VAL A 65 22.15 0.70 -4.17
N ASP A 66 23.19 0.79 -4.99
CA ASP A 66 23.08 0.94 -6.44
C ASP A 66 22.80 -0.44 -7.05
N ILE A 67 21.56 -0.69 -7.47
CA ILE A 67 21.09 -2.02 -7.87
C ILE A 67 21.77 -2.47 -9.16
N GLU A 68 21.77 -1.58 -10.15
CA GLU A 68 22.16 -1.88 -11.54
C GLU A 68 23.56 -1.33 -11.89
N GLY A 69 24.11 -0.44 -11.07
CA GLY A 69 25.36 0.25 -11.34
C GLY A 69 25.14 1.56 -12.08
N GLY A 70 26.09 2.48 -11.97
CA GLY A 70 26.09 3.75 -12.67
C GLY A 70 25.09 4.79 -12.14
N GLN A 71 24.28 4.46 -11.12
CA GLN A 71 23.25 5.34 -10.60
C GLN A 71 23.76 6.15 -9.40
N ARG A 72 23.92 7.45 -9.63
CA ARG A 72 24.24 8.40 -8.54
C ARG A 72 23.09 8.47 -7.55
N ALA A 73 23.42 8.55 -6.26
CA ALA A 73 22.47 8.82 -5.19
C ALA A 73 22.81 10.16 -4.51
N GLU A 74 21.80 10.94 -4.17
CA GLU A 74 21.94 12.10 -3.29
C GLU A 74 21.13 11.88 -2.01
N LEU A 75 21.77 12.07 -0.87
CA LEU A 75 21.17 11.93 0.45
C LEU A 75 21.17 13.29 1.16
N LEU A 76 20.03 13.66 1.71
CA LEU A 76 19.82 14.85 2.52
C LEU A 76 19.19 14.42 3.84
N ALA A 77 19.64 14.99 4.95
CA ALA A 77 19.05 14.75 6.26
C ALA A 77 18.68 16.07 6.93
N ALA A 78 17.51 16.14 7.54
CA ALA A 78 17.02 17.32 8.23
C ALA A 78 16.58 16.98 9.66
N GLY A 79 16.85 17.88 10.60
CA GLY A 79 16.37 17.77 11.97
C GLY A 79 14.90 18.15 12.11
N ASP A 80 14.32 17.88 13.28
CA ASP A 80 12.95 18.32 13.63
C ASP A 80 12.82 19.87 13.65
N ASP A 81 13.94 20.60 13.70
CA ASP A 81 14.00 22.07 13.61
C ASP A 81 13.98 22.59 12.16
N GLY A 82 13.79 21.69 11.18
CA GLY A 82 13.76 22.01 9.75
C GLY A 82 15.14 22.22 9.13
N LYS A 83 16.22 22.20 9.91
CA LYS A 83 17.57 22.45 9.40
C LYS A 83 18.16 21.20 8.75
N ILE A 84 18.69 21.40 7.55
CA ILE A 84 19.43 20.38 6.82
C ILE A 84 20.84 20.27 7.41
N ASP A 85 21.24 19.07 7.81
CA ASP A 85 22.55 18.79 8.38
C ASP A 85 22.98 17.35 8.06
N ALA A 86 24.01 17.21 7.23
CA ALA A 86 24.64 15.92 6.90
C ALA A 86 25.23 15.20 8.12
N GLY A 87 25.57 15.93 9.19
CA GLY A 87 26.08 15.37 10.44
C GLY A 87 25.09 14.45 11.16
N ILE A 88 23.80 14.52 10.80
CA ILE A 88 22.78 13.53 11.21
C ILE A 88 23.16 12.12 10.75
N LEU A 89 23.74 11.99 9.56
CA LEU A 89 24.20 10.71 8.98
C LEU A 89 25.67 10.41 9.30
N GLY A 90 26.29 11.21 10.17
CA GLY A 90 27.70 11.06 10.56
C GLY A 90 28.71 11.50 9.51
N GLU A 91 28.27 12.18 8.46
CA GLU A 91 29.11 12.59 7.34
C GLU A 91 29.06 14.11 7.13
N LYS A 92 29.91 14.60 6.20
CA LYS A 92 29.84 15.98 5.70
C LYS A 92 29.20 15.98 4.32
N ALA A 93 28.41 17.00 4.02
CA ALA A 93 27.94 17.22 2.66
C ALA A 93 29.14 17.41 1.73
N ASN A 94 29.04 16.90 0.51
CA ASN A 94 30.12 16.91 -0.48
C ASN A 94 29.73 17.58 -1.80
N GLY A 95 28.53 18.17 -1.87
CA GLY A 95 28.07 18.92 -3.02
C GLY A 95 26.68 19.52 -2.84
N PRO A 96 26.22 20.35 -3.81
CA PRO A 96 24.86 20.87 -3.82
C PRO A 96 23.83 19.75 -4.02
N ALA A 97 22.65 19.88 -3.41
CA ALA A 97 21.52 18.97 -3.55
C ALA A 97 20.72 19.20 -4.86
N ASP A 98 21.43 19.34 -5.99
CA ASP A 98 20.80 19.64 -7.29
C ASP A 98 19.92 18.50 -7.79
N GLY A 99 20.33 17.25 -7.57
CA GLY A 99 19.56 16.07 -7.93
C GLY A 99 18.25 15.98 -7.15
N VAL A 100 18.30 16.14 -5.83
CA VAL A 100 17.10 16.19 -4.97
C VAL A 100 16.13 17.28 -5.42
N ARG A 101 16.65 18.48 -5.72
CA ARG A 101 15.83 19.59 -6.24
C ARG A 101 15.22 19.23 -7.58
N ALA A 102 15.98 18.63 -8.49
CA ALA A 102 15.49 18.23 -9.80
C ALA A 102 14.39 17.15 -9.72
N THR A 103 14.56 16.14 -8.87
CA THR A 103 13.54 15.08 -8.69
C THR A 103 12.24 15.61 -8.10
N LEU A 104 12.31 16.66 -7.29
CA LEU A 104 11.14 17.29 -6.67
C LEU A 104 10.52 18.42 -7.50
N ALA A 105 11.23 18.97 -8.49
CA ALA A 105 10.73 20.04 -9.35
C ALA A 105 9.65 19.59 -10.37
N GLY A 106 9.41 18.29 -10.49
CA GLY A 106 8.44 17.72 -11.42
C GLY A 106 6.98 18.02 -11.06
N THR A 107 6.08 17.75 -12.01
CA THR A 107 4.61 17.88 -11.82
C THR A 107 3.95 16.63 -11.25
N GLU A 108 4.71 15.55 -11.08
CA GLU A 108 4.23 14.28 -10.53
C GLU A 108 3.60 14.49 -9.14
N GLU A 109 2.54 13.73 -8.84
CA GLU A 109 1.85 13.82 -7.54
C GLU A 109 2.77 13.45 -6.37
N SER A 110 3.60 12.41 -6.52
CA SER A 110 4.54 11.97 -5.48
C SER A 110 5.55 13.06 -5.11
N ALA A 111 6.10 13.76 -6.10
CA ALA A 111 7.02 14.88 -5.88
C ALA A 111 6.35 16.03 -5.12
N ARG A 112 5.11 16.37 -5.48
CA ARG A 112 4.31 17.38 -4.78
C ARG A 112 4.01 16.98 -3.33
N ASN A 113 3.72 15.71 -3.08
CA ASN A 113 3.45 15.20 -1.73
C ASN A 113 4.69 15.28 -0.83
N VAL A 114 5.86 14.89 -1.35
CA VAL A 114 7.13 15.02 -0.61
C VAL A 114 7.44 16.49 -0.33
N LEU A 115 7.29 17.38 -1.32
CA LEU A 115 7.47 18.83 -1.12
C LEU A 115 6.52 19.40 -0.07
N ALA A 116 5.24 19.01 -0.09
CA ALA A 116 4.27 19.43 0.91
C ALA A 116 4.67 18.93 2.31
N ALA A 117 5.13 17.68 2.42
CA ALA A 117 5.60 17.11 3.67
C ALA A 117 6.85 17.82 4.22
N LEU A 118 7.82 18.17 3.35
CA LEU A 118 9.00 18.96 3.73
C LEU A 118 8.59 20.37 4.20
N LYS A 119 7.65 21.02 3.49
CA LYS A 119 7.14 22.33 3.85
C LYS A 119 6.40 22.33 5.20
N ARG A 120 5.59 21.30 5.48
CA ARG A 120 4.93 21.13 6.79
C ARG A 120 5.94 21.02 7.94
N ARG A 121 7.14 20.50 7.66
CA ARG A 121 8.26 20.36 8.61
C ARG A 121 9.21 21.57 8.61
N GLY A 122 8.91 22.62 7.85
CA GLY A 122 9.76 23.82 7.77
C GLY A 122 11.12 23.58 7.09
N ILE A 123 11.26 22.52 6.30
CA ILE A 123 12.52 22.20 5.59
C ILE A 123 12.56 22.98 4.28
N ASP A 124 13.56 23.84 4.13
CA ASP A 124 13.83 24.60 2.91
C ASP A 124 14.97 23.96 2.10
N LEU A 125 14.72 23.68 0.82
CA LEU A 125 15.70 23.09 -0.09
C LEU A 125 16.58 24.14 -0.80
N ALA A 126 16.29 25.44 -0.61
CA ALA A 126 17.06 26.53 -1.18
C ALA A 126 18.49 26.53 -0.61
N GLY A 127 19.49 26.37 -1.48
CA GLY A 127 20.90 26.29 -1.06
C GLY A 127 21.25 25.02 -0.29
N ALA A 128 20.38 24.01 -0.27
CA ALA A 128 20.65 22.74 0.39
C ALA A 128 21.88 22.03 -0.22
N GLU A 129 22.70 21.48 0.67
CA GLU A 129 23.81 20.58 0.36
C GLU A 129 23.41 19.13 0.65
N ALA A 130 24.00 18.19 -0.08
CA ALA A 130 23.72 16.76 0.04
C ALA A 130 25.02 15.95 0.13
N ILE A 131 24.87 14.72 0.61
CA ILE A 131 25.89 13.68 0.48
C ILE A 131 25.61 12.96 -0.84
N SER A 132 26.50 13.11 -1.80
CA SER A 132 26.46 12.40 -3.07
C SER A 132 27.30 11.14 -2.98
N VAL A 133 26.71 10.01 -3.36
CA VAL A 133 27.42 8.73 -3.47
C VAL A 133 27.16 8.08 -4.83
N PHE A 134 28.07 7.20 -5.21
CA PHE A 134 28.11 6.53 -6.52
C PHE A 134 28.31 7.49 -7.71
N GLY A 135 28.63 6.92 -8.86
CA GLY A 135 28.79 7.63 -10.12
C GLY A 135 28.65 6.68 -11.30
N SER A 136 28.81 7.19 -12.52
CA SER A 136 28.58 6.43 -13.75
C SER A 136 29.45 5.16 -13.92
N ALA A 137 30.57 5.08 -13.19
CA ALA A 137 31.47 3.92 -13.20
C ALA A 137 31.26 2.97 -12.01
N THR A 138 30.29 3.25 -11.13
CA THR A 138 30.01 2.42 -9.97
C THR A 138 29.45 1.06 -10.41
N PRO A 139 30.05 -0.07 -9.97
CA PRO A 139 29.53 -1.40 -10.30
C PRO A 139 28.15 -1.66 -9.68
N ALA A 140 27.37 -2.51 -10.33
CA ALA A 140 26.12 -3.02 -9.79
C ALA A 140 26.29 -3.63 -8.38
N LYS A 141 25.28 -3.44 -7.53
CA LYS A 141 25.20 -3.88 -6.13
C LYS A 141 26.21 -3.21 -5.19
N THR A 142 26.87 -2.13 -5.62
CA THR A 142 27.69 -1.32 -4.72
C THR A 142 26.78 -0.68 -3.68
N SER A 143 27.22 -0.65 -2.42
CA SER A 143 26.44 -0.08 -1.32
C SER A 143 27.27 0.81 -0.42
N GLN A 144 26.63 1.82 0.17
CA GLN A 144 27.23 2.72 1.14
C GLN A 144 26.36 2.74 2.40
N GLU A 145 27.01 2.65 3.56
CA GLU A 145 26.36 2.67 4.87
C GLU A 145 26.67 3.96 5.62
N PHE A 146 25.70 4.42 6.41
CA PHE A 146 25.74 5.64 7.22
C PHE A 146 25.18 5.33 8.60
N LYS A 147 25.87 5.80 9.64
CA LYS A 147 25.38 5.67 11.02
C LYS A 147 24.64 6.94 11.41
N VAL A 148 23.39 6.79 11.84
CA VAL A 148 22.57 7.92 12.25
C VAL A 148 22.97 8.36 13.65
N ASN A 149 23.43 9.60 13.79
CA ASN A 149 23.91 10.16 15.06
C ASN A 149 22.78 10.74 15.92
N ARG A 150 21.73 11.26 15.29
CA ARG A 150 20.59 11.90 15.96
C ARG A 150 19.32 11.76 15.14
N LYS A 151 18.17 11.96 15.78
CA LYS A 151 16.86 11.89 15.12
C LYS A 151 16.75 12.93 13.98
N GLY A 152 16.11 12.54 12.89
CA GLY A 152 15.78 13.42 11.78
C GLY A 152 14.94 12.73 10.70
N LEU A 153 14.76 13.41 9.58
CA LEU A 153 14.18 12.89 8.34
C LEU A 153 15.30 12.74 7.31
N ILE A 154 15.43 11.56 6.69
CA ILE A 154 16.27 11.36 5.52
C ILE A 154 15.45 11.51 4.25
N LEU A 155 16.04 12.07 3.21
CA LEU A 155 15.56 12.11 1.85
C LEU A 155 16.65 11.57 0.93
N VAL A 156 16.36 10.52 0.18
CA VAL A 156 17.28 9.89 -0.78
C VAL A 156 16.70 10.04 -2.18
N ALA A 157 17.48 10.56 -3.11
CA ALA A 157 17.10 10.75 -4.51
C ALA A 157 17.99 9.91 -5.44
N ALA A 158 17.39 9.39 -6.51
CA ALA A 158 18.07 8.75 -7.64
C ALA A 158 18.02 9.70 -8.86
N PRO A 159 18.84 10.77 -8.87
CA PRO A 159 18.78 11.76 -9.94
C PRO A 159 19.14 11.17 -11.30
N GLY A 160 18.44 11.65 -12.32
CA GLY A 160 18.59 11.23 -13.70
C GLY A 160 18.40 12.39 -14.65
N ARG A 161 18.95 12.26 -15.86
CA ARG A 161 18.68 13.17 -16.98
C ARG A 161 17.83 12.43 -18.01
N VAL A 162 17.15 13.18 -18.87
CA VAL A 162 16.50 12.60 -20.05
C VAL A 162 17.58 11.94 -20.90
N MET A 163 17.53 10.61 -20.99
CA MET A 163 18.48 9.81 -21.75
C MET A 163 18.28 10.07 -23.26
N ALA A 164 19.38 10.34 -23.97
CA ALA A 164 19.35 10.29 -25.42
C ALA A 164 19.25 8.83 -25.88
N PRO A 165 18.48 8.49 -26.93
CA PRO A 165 18.23 7.10 -27.32
C PRO A 165 19.49 6.24 -27.55
N ASP A 166 20.62 6.87 -27.89
CA ASP A 166 21.91 6.27 -28.19
C ASP A 166 22.91 6.30 -27.01
N ALA A 167 22.60 7.00 -25.91
CA ALA A 167 23.53 7.19 -24.80
C ALA A 167 23.59 5.99 -23.84
N HIS A 168 22.53 5.18 -23.78
CA HIS A 168 22.42 4.01 -22.89
C HIS A 168 22.72 4.30 -21.40
N ASP A 169 22.55 5.55 -20.95
CA ASP A 169 22.78 6.02 -19.58
C ASP A 169 21.46 6.12 -18.79
N THR A 170 20.65 5.07 -18.89
CA THR A 170 19.32 4.98 -18.27
C THR A 170 19.42 5.22 -16.77
N THR A 171 18.55 6.08 -16.25
CA THR A 171 18.39 6.25 -14.79
C THR A 171 17.74 4.99 -14.21
N THR A 172 18.32 4.44 -13.15
CA THR A 172 17.86 3.20 -12.52
C THR A 172 17.44 3.43 -11.07
N ASN A 173 16.81 2.43 -10.46
CA ASN A 173 16.35 2.51 -9.08
C ASN A 173 17.52 2.30 -8.09
N LEU A 174 17.36 2.83 -6.88
CA LEU A 174 18.22 2.49 -5.74
C LEU A 174 17.40 1.75 -4.67
N GLU A 175 18.08 1.00 -3.81
CA GLU A 175 17.47 0.50 -2.56
C GLU A 175 18.00 1.27 -1.36
N LEU A 176 17.11 1.64 -0.47
CA LEU A 176 17.41 2.22 0.83
C LEU A 176 16.99 1.20 1.89
N PHE A 177 17.94 0.74 2.70
CA PHE A 177 17.67 -0.04 3.89
C PHE A 177 17.87 0.81 5.14
N ILE A 178 16.99 0.64 6.11
CA ILE A 178 17.14 1.24 7.44
C ILE A 178 17.08 0.12 8.47
N THR A 179 18.21 -0.14 9.13
CA THR A 179 18.28 -1.06 10.27
C THR A 179 18.09 -0.25 11.55
N ARG A 180 16.95 -0.46 12.21
CA ARG A 180 16.55 0.23 13.44
C ARG A 180 17.41 -0.20 14.61
N ALA A 181 17.96 0.77 15.34
CA ALA A 181 18.63 0.50 16.61
C ALA A 181 17.66 0.01 17.70
N LYS A 182 16.40 0.45 17.63
CA LYS A 182 15.31 0.08 18.53
C LYS A 182 14.07 -0.29 17.71
N PRO A 183 13.94 -1.55 17.28
CA PRO A 183 12.83 -2.00 16.43
C PRO A 183 11.45 -1.73 17.05
N ASP A 184 11.29 -2.01 18.34
CA ASP A 184 10.04 -1.89 19.09
C ASP A 184 9.50 -0.44 19.21
N ASP A 185 10.36 0.56 18.99
CA ASP A 185 9.97 1.98 19.01
C ASP A 185 9.38 2.42 17.65
N VAL A 186 9.68 1.70 16.57
CA VAL A 186 9.23 2.01 15.19
C VAL A 186 8.02 1.18 14.77
N GLU A 187 7.86 -0.03 15.31
CA GLU A 187 6.61 -0.81 15.23
C GLU A 187 5.38 -0.11 15.87
N LYS A 188 5.55 1.13 16.38
CA LYS A 188 4.49 1.98 16.94
C LYS A 188 4.23 3.26 16.15
N GLN A 189 4.91 3.48 15.02
CA GLN A 189 4.62 4.58 14.10
C GLN A 189 4.15 4.02 12.76
N ASP A 190 2.84 3.79 12.71
CA ASP A 190 2.22 2.71 11.91
C ASP A 190 1.60 3.14 10.58
N LEU A 191 1.78 4.38 10.13
CA LEU A 191 0.99 4.90 9.01
C LEU A 191 1.83 5.61 7.95
N PRO A 192 1.53 5.41 6.65
CA PRO A 192 2.17 6.16 5.58
C PRO A 192 1.87 7.66 5.72
N GLU A 193 2.73 8.48 5.12
CA GLU A 193 2.49 9.91 4.98
C GLU A 193 1.11 10.16 4.36
N PRO A 194 0.33 11.11 4.89
CA PRO A 194 -0.96 11.45 4.30
C PRO A 194 -0.82 11.93 2.85
N LEU A 195 -1.80 11.56 2.01
CA LEU A 195 -1.80 11.89 0.59
C LEU A 195 -1.99 13.40 0.34
N ALA A 196 -2.70 14.09 1.23
CA ALA A 196 -2.90 15.53 1.25
C ALA A 196 -3.18 15.99 2.69
N ASP A 197 -3.51 17.26 2.90
CA ASP A 197 -3.95 17.75 4.22
C ASP A 197 -5.28 17.07 4.61
N GLN A 198 -5.33 16.49 5.81
CA GLN A 198 -6.47 15.69 6.26
C GLN A 198 -7.55 16.59 6.87
N LEU A 199 -8.82 16.24 6.62
CA LEU A 199 -9.97 16.83 7.32
C LEU A 199 -10.29 16.05 8.60
N GLN A 200 -10.14 14.73 8.57
CA GLN A 200 -10.28 13.81 9.70
C GLN A 200 -9.12 12.78 9.64
N ASP A 201 -8.62 12.38 10.80
CA ASP A 201 -7.54 11.39 10.96
C ASP A 201 -7.88 10.52 12.18
N ILE A 202 -8.44 9.33 11.95
CA ILE A 202 -9.16 8.53 12.94
C ILE A 202 -8.58 7.11 13.00
N ARG A 203 -8.15 6.70 14.19
CA ARG A 203 -7.76 5.31 14.49
C ARG A 203 -8.99 4.53 14.98
N ILE A 204 -9.34 3.47 14.26
CA ILE A 204 -10.36 2.49 14.64
C ILE A 204 -9.63 1.33 15.31
N LYS A 205 -9.87 1.15 16.61
CA LYS A 205 -9.20 0.11 17.38
C LYS A 205 -9.67 -1.27 16.93
N ALA A 206 -8.79 -2.27 17.03
CA ALA A 206 -9.13 -3.67 16.83
C ALA A 206 -10.46 -4.03 17.50
N ALA A 207 -11.28 -4.81 16.81
CA ALA A 207 -12.60 -5.24 17.28
C ALA A 207 -13.63 -4.12 17.51
N THR A 208 -13.43 -2.92 16.96
CA THR A 208 -14.40 -1.80 17.04
C THR A 208 -14.75 -1.25 15.66
N ALA A 209 -15.81 -0.44 15.59
CA ALA A 209 -16.17 0.32 14.40
C ALA A 209 -16.38 1.80 14.71
N GLN A 210 -16.20 2.65 13.71
CA GLN A 210 -16.57 4.07 13.79
C GLN A 210 -17.30 4.53 12.54
N ALA A 211 -18.24 5.45 12.74
CA ALA A 211 -18.90 6.18 11.68
C ALA A 211 -18.17 7.51 11.41
N ILE A 212 -17.98 7.81 10.13
CA ILE A 212 -17.44 9.08 9.65
C ILE A 212 -18.45 9.72 8.71
N THR A 213 -18.49 11.06 8.69
CA THR A 213 -19.27 11.81 7.69
C THR A 213 -18.32 12.36 6.63
N VAL A 214 -18.67 12.16 5.37
CA VAL A 214 -17.89 12.61 4.20
C VAL A 214 -18.82 13.32 3.23
N LYS A 215 -18.45 14.53 2.80
CA LYS A 215 -19.30 15.31 1.88
C LYS A 215 -19.11 14.88 0.44
N ALA A 216 -20.11 15.18 -0.40
CA ALA A 216 -20.03 14.94 -1.83
C ALA A 216 -18.76 15.56 -2.44
N GLY A 217 -18.00 14.75 -3.17
CA GLY A 217 -16.75 15.14 -3.82
C GLY A 217 -15.50 14.99 -2.94
N GLU A 218 -15.63 14.87 -1.61
CA GLU A 218 -14.50 14.58 -0.72
C GLU A 218 -14.02 13.14 -0.90
N TYR A 219 -12.82 12.88 -0.40
CA TYR A 219 -12.20 11.56 -0.44
C TYR A 219 -12.08 11.00 0.97
N PHE A 220 -12.16 9.68 1.10
CA PHE A 220 -11.81 8.98 2.33
C PHE A 220 -10.95 7.75 2.03
N GLN A 221 -10.01 7.50 2.91
CA GLN A 221 -8.99 6.47 2.79
C GLN A 221 -9.13 5.53 3.97
N VAL A 222 -9.22 4.23 3.71
CA VAL A 222 -9.17 3.16 4.71
C VAL A 222 -7.82 2.46 4.59
N ILE A 223 -7.04 2.45 5.66
CA ILE A 223 -5.66 1.97 5.70
C ILE A 223 -5.57 0.80 6.68
N ASP A 224 -5.00 -0.30 6.21
CA ASP A 224 -4.53 -1.39 7.05
C ASP A 224 -3.20 -0.99 7.70
N VAL A 225 -3.18 -1.02 9.01
CA VAL A 225 -2.16 -0.38 9.84
C VAL A 225 -0.94 -1.28 9.96
N ASP A 226 -1.17 -2.49 10.44
CA ASP A 226 -0.15 -3.49 10.71
C ASP A 226 -0.04 -4.54 9.60
N GLY A 227 -0.88 -4.40 8.57
CA GLY A 227 -1.03 -5.42 7.54
C GLY A 227 -1.89 -6.57 8.05
N ARG A 228 -2.44 -7.30 7.10
CA ARG A 228 -3.32 -8.44 7.33
C ARG A 228 -4.64 -8.11 8.03
N GLU A 229 -4.93 -6.89 8.46
CA GLU A 229 -6.22 -6.55 9.04
C GLU A 229 -7.27 -6.34 7.96
N CYS A 230 -8.38 -7.05 8.09
CA CYS A 230 -9.54 -6.84 7.24
C CYS A 230 -10.44 -5.73 7.80
N SER A 231 -11.08 -5.00 6.89
CA SER A 231 -12.09 -4.01 7.30
C SER A 231 -13.38 -4.15 6.53
N ASP A 232 -14.49 -4.25 7.25
CA ASP A 232 -15.80 -4.14 6.64
C ASP A 232 -16.12 -2.67 6.42
N LEU A 233 -16.50 -2.28 5.20
CA LEU A 233 -16.96 -0.94 4.83
C LEU A 233 -18.45 -0.93 4.49
N GLN A 234 -19.19 0.01 5.07
CA GLN A 234 -20.60 0.27 4.78
C GLN A 234 -20.84 1.78 4.58
N CYS A 235 -21.77 2.16 3.71
CA CYS A 235 -22.04 3.56 3.38
C CYS A 235 -23.54 3.82 3.25
N PHE A 236 -23.97 4.99 3.71
CA PHE A 236 -25.35 5.45 3.63
C PHE A 236 -25.40 6.87 3.08
N SER A 237 -26.39 7.15 2.23
CA SER A 237 -26.68 8.52 1.79
C SER A 237 -27.25 9.32 2.97
N LEU A 238 -26.54 10.36 3.41
CA LEU A 238 -26.93 11.16 4.58
C LEU A 238 -28.33 11.77 4.41
N ARG A 239 -28.62 12.31 3.22
CA ARG A 239 -29.95 12.86 2.86
C ARG A 239 -31.10 11.84 2.93
N LYS A 240 -30.80 10.54 2.79
CA LYS A 240 -31.79 9.47 2.91
C LYS A 240 -32.00 9.12 4.38
N LEU A 241 -30.92 9.01 5.16
CA LEU A 241 -30.99 8.80 6.60
C LEU A 241 -31.77 9.92 7.31
N GLU A 242 -31.56 11.18 6.94
CA GLU A 242 -32.32 12.33 7.47
C GLU A 242 -33.83 12.24 7.21
N LYS A 243 -34.25 11.45 6.22
CA LYS A 243 -35.66 11.19 5.88
C LYS A 243 -36.17 9.85 6.44
N GLY A 244 -35.36 9.15 7.24
CA GLY A 244 -35.67 7.81 7.75
C GLY A 244 -35.60 6.71 6.69
N ILE A 245 -34.96 6.96 5.54
CA ILE A 245 -34.80 5.98 4.46
C ILE A 245 -33.45 5.28 4.62
N VAL A 246 -33.47 4.02 5.04
CA VAL A 246 -32.26 3.22 5.30
C VAL A 246 -31.93 2.35 4.09
N HIS A 247 -31.22 2.94 3.12
CA HIS A 247 -30.66 2.21 1.98
C HIS A 247 -29.14 2.08 2.16
N PRO A 248 -28.65 0.94 2.68
CA PRO A 248 -27.22 0.68 2.76
C PRO A 248 -26.62 0.47 1.37
N LEU A 249 -25.31 0.69 1.27
CA LEU A 249 -24.47 0.13 0.21
C LEU A 249 -24.76 -1.36 0.08
N ASP A 250 -25.11 -1.77 -1.14
CA ASP A 250 -25.51 -3.13 -1.48
C ASP A 250 -24.54 -3.77 -2.48
N PRO A 251 -23.77 -4.79 -2.05
CA PRO A 251 -22.91 -5.55 -2.94
C PRO A 251 -23.67 -6.25 -4.08
N THR A 252 -24.94 -6.63 -3.88
CA THR A 252 -25.73 -7.32 -4.91
C THR A 252 -26.14 -6.36 -6.03
N THR A 253 -26.67 -5.19 -5.70
CA THR A 253 -26.97 -4.12 -6.65
C THR A 253 -25.69 -3.67 -7.34
N THR A 254 -24.61 -3.50 -6.57
CA THR A 254 -23.30 -3.14 -7.11
C THR A 254 -22.84 -4.15 -8.16
N ARG A 255 -22.73 -5.44 -7.81
CA ARG A 255 -22.32 -6.52 -8.72
C ARG A 255 -23.21 -6.60 -9.97
N THR A 256 -24.51 -6.36 -9.82
CA THR A 256 -25.46 -6.35 -10.95
C THR A 256 -25.17 -5.22 -11.94
N LEU A 257 -24.86 -4.03 -11.43
CA LEU A 257 -24.62 -2.85 -12.27
C LEU A 257 -23.21 -2.80 -12.87
N VAL A 258 -22.22 -3.32 -12.15
CA VAL A 258 -20.81 -3.27 -12.56
C VAL A 258 -20.34 -4.53 -13.28
N GLY A 259 -21.03 -5.66 -13.10
CA GLY A 259 -20.67 -6.95 -13.70
C GLY A 259 -19.46 -7.63 -13.05
N VAL A 260 -18.95 -7.12 -11.93
CA VAL A 260 -17.80 -7.69 -11.20
C VAL A 260 -18.07 -7.81 -9.70
N GLY A 261 -17.38 -8.73 -9.04
CA GLY A 261 -17.56 -9.03 -7.61
C GLY A 261 -17.08 -7.95 -6.65
N TYR A 262 -16.28 -6.99 -7.11
CA TYR A 262 -15.80 -5.84 -6.34
C TYR A 262 -15.50 -4.67 -7.30
N PRO A 263 -15.92 -3.43 -7.02
CA PRO A 263 -15.57 -2.27 -7.85
C PRO A 263 -14.07 -1.95 -7.76
N SER A 264 -13.41 -1.66 -8.87
CA SER A 264 -11.96 -1.39 -8.90
C SER A 264 -11.66 -0.02 -9.53
N PRO A 265 -10.49 0.58 -9.29
CA PRO A 265 -10.10 1.80 -10.01
C PRO A 265 -10.23 1.64 -11.53
N GLY A 266 -10.94 2.56 -12.18
CA GLY A 266 -11.22 2.51 -13.63
C GLY A 266 -12.71 2.37 -13.94
N LEU A 267 -13.05 1.83 -15.10
CA LEU A 267 -14.42 1.42 -15.43
C LEU A 267 -14.48 -0.11 -15.30
N PRO A 268 -15.24 -0.70 -14.35
CA PRO A 268 -16.17 -0.12 -13.38
C PRO A 268 -15.57 0.17 -11.98
N SER A 269 -15.88 1.33 -11.39
CA SER A 269 -15.34 1.80 -10.10
C SER A 269 -16.35 2.16 -9.01
N LYS A 270 -17.65 1.99 -9.24
CA LYS A 270 -18.68 2.51 -8.31
C LYS A 270 -19.34 1.43 -7.49
N ALA A 271 -19.69 1.76 -6.25
CA ALA A 271 -20.63 1.00 -5.44
C ALA A 271 -21.93 1.77 -5.24
N PHE A 272 -23.02 1.01 -5.13
CA PHE A 272 -24.39 1.51 -5.14
C PHE A 272 -25.15 1.05 -3.91
N ASP A 273 -26.16 1.81 -3.51
CA ASP A 273 -27.13 1.37 -2.51
C ASP A 273 -28.23 0.48 -3.12
N THR A 274 -29.10 -0.07 -2.26
CA THR A 274 -30.26 -0.88 -2.68
C THR A 274 -31.25 -0.14 -3.59
N GLY A 275 -31.19 1.19 -3.64
CA GLY A 275 -31.99 2.06 -4.50
C GLY A 275 -31.26 2.50 -5.77
N PHE A 276 -30.17 1.84 -6.15
CA PHE A 276 -29.36 2.12 -7.35
C PHE A 276 -28.70 3.52 -7.32
N GLU A 277 -28.63 4.18 -6.16
CA GLU A 277 -27.90 5.44 -6.00
C GLU A 277 -26.40 5.14 -5.90
N PRO A 278 -25.54 5.73 -6.74
CA PRO A 278 -24.10 5.59 -6.59
C PRO A 278 -23.63 6.33 -5.34
N LEU A 279 -22.97 5.62 -4.42
CA LEU A 279 -22.49 6.18 -3.15
C LEU A 279 -21.03 6.57 -3.23
N ILE A 280 -20.17 5.64 -3.66
CA ILE A 280 -18.72 5.81 -3.67
C ILE A 280 -18.12 5.39 -5.02
N GLU A 281 -16.98 5.99 -5.36
CA GLU A 281 -16.11 5.58 -6.45
C GLU A 281 -14.75 5.16 -5.88
N VAL A 282 -14.25 3.99 -6.27
CA VAL A 282 -12.91 3.50 -5.94
C VAL A 282 -11.90 4.24 -6.82
N VAL A 283 -11.00 4.98 -6.18
CA VAL A 283 -10.01 5.85 -6.83
C VAL A 283 -8.66 5.17 -6.83
N ARG A 284 -8.25 4.62 -5.68
CA ARG A 284 -7.02 3.82 -5.56
C ARG A 284 -7.25 2.58 -4.72
N ASP A 285 -6.53 1.55 -5.05
CA ASP A 285 -6.47 0.30 -4.30
C ASP A 285 -5.03 -0.20 -4.31
N THR A 286 -4.39 -0.29 -3.14
CA THR A 286 -3.01 -0.80 -3.04
C THR A 286 -2.88 -2.28 -2.66
N CYS A 287 -4.01 -2.95 -2.39
CA CYS A 287 -4.04 -4.37 -2.04
C CYS A 287 -4.44 -5.23 -3.25
N GLY A 288 -5.50 -4.82 -3.97
CA GLY A 288 -6.04 -5.54 -5.12
C GLY A 288 -6.88 -6.77 -4.76
N ARG A 289 -7.13 -7.01 -3.47
CA ARG A 289 -7.85 -8.18 -2.96
C ARG A 289 -8.85 -7.78 -1.88
N HIS A 290 -10.11 -7.92 -2.25
CA HIS A 290 -11.29 -7.52 -1.49
C HIS A 290 -12.44 -8.45 -1.88
N ASP A 291 -13.50 -8.46 -1.09
CA ASP A 291 -14.75 -9.11 -1.49
C ASP A 291 -15.98 -8.22 -1.29
N ALA A 292 -17.04 -8.55 -2.04
CA ALA A 292 -18.36 -7.93 -1.91
C ALA A 292 -19.44 -9.00 -2.09
N PHE A 293 -19.26 -10.13 -1.43
CA PHE A 293 -20.25 -11.22 -1.41
C PHE A 293 -20.48 -11.80 -0.01
N GLY A 294 -19.52 -11.67 0.90
CA GLY A 294 -19.71 -12.00 2.31
C GLY A 294 -20.51 -10.95 3.08
N LEU A 295 -21.08 -11.36 4.20
CA LEU A 295 -21.55 -10.43 5.23
C LEU A 295 -20.38 -10.07 6.15
N ALA A 296 -20.47 -8.91 6.78
CA ALA A 296 -19.70 -8.61 7.97
C ALA A 296 -19.96 -9.70 9.03
N CYS A 297 -18.94 -10.10 9.79
CA CYS A 297 -19.09 -11.21 10.74
C CYS A 297 -20.21 -10.94 11.76
N THR A 298 -20.82 -12.01 12.25
CA THR A 298 -22.04 -11.97 13.07
C THR A 298 -21.86 -12.82 14.33
N ASN A 299 -22.67 -12.58 15.37
CA ASN A 299 -22.72 -13.50 16.52
C ASN A 299 -22.91 -14.96 16.11
N ARG A 300 -23.81 -15.22 15.16
CA ARG A 300 -24.11 -16.58 14.72
C ARG A 300 -22.89 -17.29 14.12
N TYR A 301 -22.04 -16.56 13.40
CA TYR A 301 -20.79 -17.09 12.85
C TYR A 301 -19.90 -17.68 13.96
N TYR A 302 -19.69 -16.93 15.04
CA TYR A 302 -18.83 -17.34 16.15
C TYR A 302 -19.49 -18.39 17.04
N GLU A 303 -20.79 -18.26 17.32
CA GLU A 303 -21.54 -19.22 18.13
C GLU A 303 -21.59 -20.63 17.51
N ASP A 304 -21.80 -20.72 16.18
CA ASP A 304 -21.79 -22.00 15.47
C ASP A 304 -20.41 -22.70 15.53
N MET A 305 -19.34 -21.92 15.72
CA MET A 305 -17.97 -22.39 15.90
C MET A 305 -17.60 -22.62 17.38
N GLY A 306 -18.51 -22.32 18.32
CA GLY A 306 -18.33 -22.51 19.76
C GLY A 306 -17.77 -21.31 20.53
N TYR A 307 -17.66 -20.14 19.90
CA TYR A 307 -17.13 -18.90 20.49
C TYR A 307 -18.27 -17.94 20.87
N PHE A 308 -18.94 -18.23 21.98
CA PHE A 308 -20.06 -17.42 22.46
C PHE A 308 -19.62 -16.05 23.00
N GLY A 309 -20.36 -15.00 22.65
CA GLY A 309 -20.08 -13.62 23.11
C GLY A 309 -18.84 -12.99 22.47
N HIS A 310 -18.34 -13.58 21.38
CA HIS A 310 -17.24 -13.03 20.62
C HIS A 310 -17.65 -11.71 19.94
N ALA A 311 -16.76 -10.71 19.97
CA ALA A 311 -16.98 -9.44 19.27
C ALA A 311 -17.20 -9.69 17.76
N ASN A 312 -18.04 -8.89 17.11
CA ASN A 312 -18.30 -9.05 15.68
C ASN A 312 -18.62 -7.72 15.01
N CYS A 313 -18.31 -7.62 13.72
CA CYS A 313 -18.48 -6.40 12.93
C CYS A 313 -19.95 -5.96 12.83
N SER A 314 -20.90 -6.90 12.79
CA SER A 314 -22.32 -6.55 12.67
C SER A 314 -22.85 -5.83 13.92
N GLU A 315 -22.43 -6.24 15.11
CA GLU A 315 -22.72 -5.52 16.35
C GLU A 315 -21.96 -4.20 16.46
N ASN A 316 -20.67 -4.20 16.10
CA ASN A 316 -19.88 -2.97 16.05
C ASN A 316 -20.54 -1.90 15.15
N TYR A 317 -21.09 -2.33 14.02
CA TYR A 317 -21.88 -1.46 13.15
C TYR A 317 -23.16 -0.96 13.78
N ASN A 318 -23.92 -1.83 14.45
CA ASN A 318 -25.15 -1.42 15.14
C ASN A 318 -24.86 -0.30 16.15
N GLU A 319 -23.76 -0.42 16.91
CA GLU A 319 -23.33 0.62 17.85
C GLU A 319 -22.92 1.92 17.14
N ALA A 320 -22.08 1.81 16.10
CA ALA A 320 -21.56 2.97 15.39
C ALA A 320 -22.63 3.73 14.57
N ILE A 321 -23.67 3.05 14.08
CA ILE A 321 -24.74 3.68 13.27
C ILE A 321 -25.93 4.15 14.10
N ALA A 322 -26.09 3.68 15.34
CA ALA A 322 -27.20 4.04 16.22
C ALA A 322 -27.46 5.56 16.34
N PRO A 323 -26.44 6.44 16.41
CA PRO A 323 -26.66 7.90 16.46
C PRO A 323 -27.41 8.48 15.26
N PHE A 324 -27.46 7.75 14.13
CA PHE A 324 -28.15 8.17 12.91
C PHE A 324 -29.57 7.60 12.79
N GLY A 325 -30.09 6.98 13.85
CA GLY A 325 -31.48 6.48 13.90
C GLY A 325 -31.72 5.22 13.06
N VAL A 326 -30.66 4.46 12.74
CA VAL A 326 -30.75 3.20 12.02
C VAL A 326 -30.98 2.06 13.00
N GLU A 327 -31.97 1.22 12.72
CA GLU A 327 -32.28 0.04 13.53
C GLU A 327 -31.19 -1.02 13.44
N ALA A 328 -30.91 -1.66 14.57
CA ALA A 328 -29.95 -2.74 14.67
C ALA A 328 -30.38 -3.95 13.80
N ARG A 329 -29.40 -4.64 13.22
CA ARG A 329 -29.60 -5.83 12.38
C ARG A 329 -28.70 -6.98 12.85
N PRO A 330 -29.13 -8.23 12.69
CA PRO A 330 -28.32 -9.40 13.06
C PRO A 330 -27.09 -9.61 12.16
N GLY A 331 -27.09 -9.00 10.97
CA GLY A 331 -26.00 -9.08 10.02
C GLY A 331 -26.05 -7.94 9.02
N TRP A 332 -24.88 -7.47 8.60
CA TRP A 332 -24.73 -6.40 7.62
C TRP A 332 -23.99 -6.89 6.38
N MET A 333 -24.49 -6.47 5.22
CA MET A 333 -23.72 -6.53 3.98
C MET A 333 -22.60 -5.48 4.07
N ALA A 334 -21.45 -5.72 3.45
CA ALA A 334 -20.37 -4.74 3.41
C ALA A 334 -19.53 -4.93 2.13
N LEU A 335 -18.73 -3.90 1.82
CA LEU A 335 -17.53 -4.12 1.01
C LEU A 335 -16.44 -4.55 1.98
N ASN A 336 -16.03 -5.81 1.89
CA ASN A 336 -15.08 -6.43 2.78
C ASN A 336 -13.67 -6.14 2.26
N LEU A 337 -13.01 -5.14 2.84
CA LEU A 337 -11.70 -4.67 2.42
C LEU A 337 -10.61 -5.60 2.93
N PHE A 338 -9.60 -5.86 2.08
CA PHE A 338 -8.40 -6.66 2.36
C PHE A 338 -8.64 -8.17 2.52
N PHE A 339 -9.89 -8.60 2.69
CA PHE A 339 -10.27 -10.01 2.75
C PHE A 339 -9.78 -10.79 1.52
N ASN A 340 -8.99 -11.85 1.78
CA ASN A 340 -8.62 -12.84 0.79
C ASN A 340 -9.62 -14.00 0.82
N THR A 341 -10.86 -13.71 0.44
CA THR A 341 -11.92 -14.71 0.31
C THR A 341 -12.19 -15.00 -1.16
N GLY A 342 -12.78 -16.14 -1.43
CA GLY A 342 -13.15 -16.52 -2.79
C GLY A 342 -14.22 -17.59 -2.82
N ILE A 343 -14.73 -17.84 -4.01
CA ILE A 343 -15.59 -18.97 -4.31
C ILE A 343 -14.78 -19.87 -5.24
N ASP A 344 -14.56 -21.12 -4.84
CA ASP A 344 -13.79 -22.09 -5.63
C ASP A 344 -14.62 -22.70 -6.78
N ASP A 345 -14.01 -23.63 -7.53
CA ASP A 345 -14.63 -24.33 -8.64
C ASP A 345 -15.77 -25.28 -8.23
N THR A 346 -15.85 -25.62 -6.93
CA THR A 346 -16.97 -26.36 -6.34
C THR A 346 -18.10 -25.45 -5.85
N ASN A 347 -17.93 -24.13 -5.97
CA ASN A 347 -18.80 -23.09 -5.42
C ASN A 347 -18.76 -22.98 -3.89
N ALA A 348 -17.69 -23.46 -3.23
CA ALA A 348 -17.49 -23.27 -1.81
C ALA A 348 -16.81 -21.92 -1.54
N MET A 349 -17.30 -21.21 -0.53
CA MET A 349 -16.63 -20.01 -0.03
C MET A 349 -15.47 -20.41 0.88
N PHE A 350 -14.31 -19.78 0.71
CA PHE A 350 -13.13 -19.99 1.55
C PHE A 350 -12.59 -18.67 2.11
N PHE A 351 -11.83 -18.79 3.20
CA PHE A 351 -11.08 -17.71 3.84
C PHE A 351 -9.60 -18.08 3.85
N ASP A 352 -8.77 -17.12 3.50
CA ASP A 352 -7.31 -17.25 3.48
C ASP A 352 -6.68 -15.94 3.97
N GLU A 353 -5.39 -15.95 4.23
CA GLU A 353 -4.70 -14.80 4.80
C GLU A 353 -4.78 -13.58 3.85
N PRO A 354 -5.20 -12.40 4.35
CA PRO A 354 -5.30 -11.15 3.57
C PRO A 354 -4.00 -10.78 2.87
N TRP A 355 -4.02 -10.15 1.69
CA TRP A 355 -2.77 -9.78 0.98
C TRP A 355 -2.16 -8.44 1.42
N SER A 356 -2.89 -7.70 2.26
CA SER A 356 -2.52 -6.38 2.72
C SER A 356 -1.24 -6.41 3.55
N ARG A 357 -0.44 -5.38 3.37
CA ARG A 357 0.78 -5.07 4.12
C ARG A 357 0.55 -3.82 4.97
N PRO A 358 1.39 -3.57 6.00
CA PRO A 358 1.33 -2.32 6.74
C PRO A 358 1.31 -1.10 5.81
N GLY A 359 0.29 -0.27 5.95
CA GLY A 359 0.07 0.93 5.15
C GLY A 359 -0.63 0.73 3.81
N ASP A 360 -1.02 -0.51 3.43
CA ASP A 360 -1.88 -0.72 2.28
C ASP A 360 -3.25 -0.07 2.53
N TYR A 361 -3.85 0.49 1.48
CA TYR A 361 -5.06 1.28 1.60
C TYR A 361 -5.96 1.21 0.37
N VAL A 362 -7.23 1.56 0.59
CA VAL A 362 -8.18 1.86 -0.48
C VAL A 362 -8.66 3.30 -0.32
N LEU A 363 -8.62 4.06 -1.41
CA LEU A 363 -9.06 5.46 -1.47
C LEU A 363 -10.35 5.54 -2.27
N PHE A 364 -11.37 6.14 -1.67
CA PHE A 364 -12.68 6.33 -2.26
C PHE A 364 -12.99 7.82 -2.42
N LYS A 365 -13.81 8.13 -3.43
CA LYS A 365 -14.47 9.43 -3.58
C LYS A 365 -15.94 9.30 -3.25
N ALA A 366 -16.45 10.19 -2.40
CA ALA A 366 -17.88 10.27 -2.10
C ALA A 366 -18.64 10.92 -3.26
N LEU A 367 -19.68 10.26 -3.78
CA LEU A 367 -20.50 10.75 -4.89
C LEU A 367 -21.74 11.53 -4.43
N THR A 368 -22.04 11.47 -3.13
CA THR A 368 -23.07 12.22 -2.42
C THR A 368 -22.57 12.48 -0.99
N ASP A 369 -23.32 13.20 -0.16
CA ASP A 369 -23.02 13.28 1.27
C ASP A 369 -23.31 11.93 1.93
N LEU A 370 -22.33 11.39 2.65
CA LEU A 370 -22.34 10.03 3.17
C LEU A 370 -22.10 9.98 4.69
N VAL A 371 -22.71 8.96 5.30
CA VAL A 371 -22.24 8.36 6.54
C VAL A 371 -21.58 7.04 6.16
N CYS A 372 -20.27 6.94 6.37
CA CYS A 372 -19.49 5.73 6.12
C CYS A 372 -19.13 5.08 7.46
N LEU A 373 -19.10 3.76 7.50
CA LEU A 373 -18.65 2.99 8.66
C LEU A 373 -17.54 2.06 8.22
N SER A 374 -16.51 1.99 9.03
CA SER A 374 -15.45 1.00 8.90
C SER A 374 -15.33 0.27 10.24
N SER A 375 -15.25 -1.06 10.18
CA SER A 375 -14.98 -1.92 11.34
C SER A 375 -13.60 -2.54 11.18
N ALA A 376 -12.80 -2.56 12.23
CA ALA A 376 -11.63 -3.44 12.33
C ALA A 376 -12.15 -4.82 12.74
N CYS A 377 -11.96 -5.81 11.87
CA CYS A 377 -12.59 -7.11 12.02
C CYS A 377 -12.01 -7.85 13.25
N PRO A 378 -12.83 -8.34 14.19
CA PRO A 378 -12.32 -9.04 15.36
C PRO A 378 -11.94 -10.51 15.08
N CYS A 379 -12.10 -11.02 13.85
CA CYS A 379 -11.94 -12.45 13.60
C CYS A 379 -10.53 -12.94 13.91
N ASP A 380 -10.43 -13.92 14.82
CA ASP A 380 -9.19 -14.59 15.21
C ASP A 380 -9.34 -16.13 15.20
N ILE A 381 -10.49 -16.63 14.72
CA ILE A 381 -10.82 -18.06 14.71
C ILE A 381 -10.54 -18.76 13.38
N ASP A 382 -10.16 -18.01 12.37
CA ASP A 382 -9.78 -18.48 11.03
C ASP A 382 -8.67 -17.59 10.44
N ALA A 383 -8.33 -17.81 9.16
CA ALA A 383 -7.23 -17.10 8.49
C ALA A 383 -7.54 -15.60 8.23
N ALA A 384 -8.79 -15.15 8.38
CA ALA A 384 -9.12 -13.74 8.39
C ALA A 384 -8.28 -13.02 9.47
N ASN A 385 -7.76 -11.84 9.13
CA ASN A 385 -6.86 -11.07 9.97
C ASN A 385 -5.48 -11.69 10.26
N GLY A 386 -5.09 -12.76 9.57
CA GLY A 386 -3.83 -13.46 9.87
C GLY A 386 -3.77 -13.95 11.32
N TRP A 387 -4.91 -14.33 11.90
CA TRP A 387 -5.06 -14.81 13.28
C TRP A 387 -4.76 -13.79 14.38
N ASN A 388 -4.57 -12.51 14.04
CA ASN A 388 -4.23 -11.47 15.00
C ASN A 388 -4.88 -10.14 14.61
N PRO A 389 -6.10 -9.85 15.10
CA PRO A 389 -6.79 -8.59 14.87
C PRO A 389 -5.94 -7.39 15.28
N THR A 390 -5.86 -6.39 14.41
CA THR A 390 -5.15 -5.12 14.63
C THR A 390 -6.04 -3.93 14.29
N ASP A 391 -5.47 -2.72 14.33
CA ASP A 391 -6.25 -1.51 14.12
C ASP A 391 -6.47 -1.23 12.63
N ILE A 392 -7.50 -0.45 12.31
CA ILE A 392 -7.71 0.19 11.01
C ILE A 392 -7.56 1.70 11.16
N HIS A 393 -7.11 2.38 10.12
CA HIS A 393 -7.04 3.84 10.10
C HIS A 393 -7.84 4.45 8.98
N VAL A 394 -8.48 5.58 9.29
CA VAL A 394 -9.31 6.31 8.35
C VAL A 394 -8.86 7.76 8.25
N ARG A 395 -8.65 8.22 7.01
CA ARG A 395 -8.38 9.64 6.69
C ARG A 395 -9.41 10.19 5.74
N THR A 396 -9.70 11.48 5.82
CA THR A 396 -10.53 12.17 4.83
C THR A 396 -9.80 13.37 4.23
N TYR A 397 -10.08 13.68 2.97
CA TYR A 397 -9.44 14.75 2.22
C TYR A 397 -10.47 15.62 1.51
N ALA A 398 -10.16 16.91 1.36
CA ALA A 398 -11.05 17.88 0.76
C ALA A 398 -11.31 17.61 -0.74
N ALA A 399 -12.50 17.99 -1.21
CA ALA A 399 -12.91 17.80 -2.61
C ALA A 399 -12.05 18.56 -3.64
N LYS A 400 -11.25 19.55 -3.20
CA LYS A 400 -10.30 20.29 -4.03
C LYS A 400 -9.05 19.47 -4.39
N GLU A 401 -8.77 18.42 -3.62
CA GLU A 401 -7.62 17.56 -3.85
C GLU A 401 -7.86 16.70 -5.10
N PHE A 402 -6.77 16.37 -5.79
CA PHE A 402 -6.82 15.50 -6.95
C PHE A 402 -5.90 14.31 -6.73
N PHE A 403 -6.49 13.12 -6.81
CA PHE A 403 -5.77 11.85 -6.75
C PHE A 403 -5.99 11.11 -8.07
N SER A 404 -4.90 10.73 -8.74
CA SER A 404 -4.96 9.87 -9.93
C SER A 404 -5.60 8.52 -9.62
N ARG A 405 -6.31 7.95 -10.60
CA ARG A 405 -6.77 6.56 -10.52
C ARG A 405 -5.59 5.62 -10.66
N ALA A 406 -5.47 4.68 -9.73
CA ALA A 406 -4.37 3.71 -9.76
C ALA A 406 -4.71 2.44 -8.98
N VAL A 407 -4.27 1.29 -9.50
CA VAL A 407 -4.23 0.03 -8.76
C VAL A 407 -2.76 -0.24 -8.42
N ALA A 408 -2.47 -0.75 -7.22
CA ALA A 408 -1.13 -1.27 -6.98
C ALA A 408 -0.92 -2.53 -7.80
N PHE A 409 0.18 -2.53 -8.52
CA PHE A 409 0.68 -3.67 -9.23
C PHE A 409 2.03 -4.07 -8.63
N ARG A 410 2.20 -5.37 -8.38
CA ARG A 410 3.46 -5.96 -7.92
C ARG A 410 4.00 -6.85 -9.04
N MET A 411 5.18 -6.52 -9.57
CA MET A 411 5.83 -7.33 -10.64
C MET A 411 6.14 -8.77 -10.17
N THR A 412 6.44 -8.93 -8.88
CA THR A 412 6.70 -10.23 -8.22
C THR A 412 6.03 -10.23 -6.84
N PRO A 413 5.78 -11.41 -6.23
CA PRO A 413 5.19 -11.48 -4.89
C PRO A 413 5.93 -10.62 -3.85
N ASP A 414 7.26 -10.53 -3.93
CA ASP A 414 8.10 -9.77 -2.99
C ASP A 414 8.37 -8.31 -3.40
N ALA A 415 7.85 -7.86 -4.55
CA ALA A 415 8.03 -6.48 -5.01
C ALA A 415 7.19 -5.50 -4.18
N ASP A 416 7.66 -4.25 -4.10
CA ASP A 416 6.88 -3.14 -3.56
C ASP A 416 5.69 -2.83 -4.49
N PRO A 417 4.52 -2.47 -3.94
CA PRO A 417 3.38 -2.04 -4.74
C PRO A 417 3.73 -0.79 -5.55
N GLN A 418 3.58 -0.86 -6.87
CA GLN A 418 3.69 0.30 -7.75
C GLN A 418 2.30 0.69 -8.24
N LEU A 419 1.91 1.94 -8.02
CA LEU A 419 0.64 2.46 -8.53
C LEU A 419 0.65 2.44 -10.06
N THR A 420 -0.45 2.02 -10.68
CA THR A 420 -0.65 2.10 -12.13
C THR A 420 -0.36 3.51 -12.63
N ARG A 421 0.43 3.62 -13.69
CA ARG A 421 0.81 4.91 -14.29
C ARG A 421 0.27 5.04 -15.70
N GLU A 422 0.16 6.27 -16.14
CA GLU A 422 -0.10 6.55 -17.54
C GLU A 422 1.14 6.20 -18.38
N THR A 423 0.94 5.62 -19.56
CA THR A 423 2.03 5.45 -20.52
C THR A 423 2.44 6.79 -21.12
N GLY A 424 3.62 6.88 -21.73
CA GLY A 424 4.05 8.07 -22.47
C GLY A 424 3.12 8.46 -23.64
N PHE A 425 2.27 7.53 -24.10
CA PHE A 425 1.29 7.74 -25.16
C PHE A 425 -0.13 8.00 -24.63
N HIS A 426 -0.35 7.94 -23.32
CA HIS A 426 -1.68 8.01 -22.71
C HIS A 426 -2.44 9.28 -23.11
N SER A 427 -1.77 10.44 -23.07
CA SER A 427 -2.37 11.73 -23.48
C SER A 427 -2.84 11.75 -24.93
N SER A 428 -2.25 10.92 -25.80
CA SER A 428 -2.71 10.72 -27.17
C SER A 428 -3.91 9.79 -27.21
N PHE A 429 -3.84 8.63 -26.56
CA PHE A 429 -4.93 7.65 -26.53
C PHE A 429 -6.20 8.17 -25.86
N ALA A 430 -6.07 8.96 -24.79
CA ALA A 430 -7.19 9.54 -24.05
C ALA A 430 -8.05 10.51 -24.88
N LYS A 431 -7.57 10.94 -26.05
CA LYS A 431 -8.36 11.70 -27.03
C LYS A 431 -9.34 10.83 -27.80
N HIS A 432 -9.09 9.52 -27.87
CA HIS A 432 -9.83 8.56 -28.69
C HIS A 432 -10.66 7.58 -27.87
N THR A 433 -10.38 7.44 -26.56
CA THR A 433 -11.13 6.56 -25.67
C THR A 433 -11.13 7.04 -24.23
N ARG A 434 -12.15 6.58 -23.49
CA ARG A 434 -12.22 6.64 -22.03
C ARG A 434 -12.13 5.26 -21.39
N ASP A 435 -12.12 4.21 -22.20
CA ASP A 435 -12.07 2.81 -21.78
C ASP A 435 -10.61 2.37 -21.65
N PHE A 436 -10.08 2.46 -20.43
CA PHE A 436 -8.74 2.04 -20.09
C PHE A 436 -8.79 0.88 -19.12
N VAL A 437 -7.91 -0.10 -19.35
CA VAL A 437 -7.68 -1.23 -18.46
C VAL A 437 -6.26 -1.18 -17.92
N GLU A 438 -6.09 -1.68 -16.70
CA GLU A 438 -4.77 -1.88 -16.10
C GLU A 438 -4.07 -3.06 -16.79
N TYR A 439 -2.82 -2.86 -17.19
CA TYR A 439 -1.96 -3.93 -17.68
C TYR A 439 -0.51 -3.72 -17.22
N LYS A 440 -0.06 -4.58 -16.29
CA LYS A 440 1.33 -4.62 -15.78
C LYS A 440 1.84 -3.26 -15.26
N GLY A 441 1.02 -2.56 -14.51
CA GLY A 441 1.32 -1.26 -13.92
C GLY A 441 1.07 -0.07 -14.86
N PHE A 442 0.43 -0.27 -16.01
CA PHE A 442 0.12 0.82 -16.95
C PHE A 442 -1.35 0.87 -17.37
N TRP A 443 -1.87 2.09 -17.54
CA TRP A 443 -3.18 2.32 -18.15
C TRP A 443 -3.09 2.21 -19.67
N LEU A 444 -3.67 1.15 -20.23
CA LEU A 444 -3.75 0.92 -21.67
C LEU A 444 -5.19 1.04 -22.17
N PRO A 445 -5.39 1.58 -23.39
CA PRO A 445 -6.72 1.63 -23.99
C PRO A 445 -7.21 0.19 -24.20
N ASN A 446 -8.40 -0.11 -23.69
CA ASN A 446 -9.06 -1.41 -23.86
C ASN A 446 -9.86 -1.46 -25.17
N SER A 447 -10.43 -0.33 -25.59
CA SER A 447 -11.11 -0.16 -26.87
C SER A 447 -11.05 1.30 -27.32
N PHE A 448 -11.12 1.58 -28.63
CA PHE A 448 -11.32 2.94 -29.16
C PHE A 448 -12.79 3.14 -29.61
N HIS A 449 -13.28 4.39 -29.52
CA HIS A 449 -14.70 4.66 -29.78
C HIS A 449 -15.11 4.55 -31.25
N ASP A 450 -14.21 4.93 -32.17
CA ASP A 450 -14.57 5.16 -33.57
C ASP A 450 -14.47 3.90 -34.44
N ASP A 451 -13.62 2.94 -34.05
CA ASP A 451 -13.29 1.77 -34.84
C ASP A 451 -13.36 0.51 -33.94
N GLY A 452 -14.15 -0.49 -34.31
CA GLY A 452 -14.22 -1.73 -33.53
C GLY A 452 -12.91 -2.54 -33.59
N ALA A 453 -12.71 -3.47 -32.65
CA ALA A 453 -11.47 -4.24 -32.48
C ALA A 453 -10.90 -4.88 -33.78
N ILE A 454 -11.76 -5.28 -34.72
CA ILE A 454 -11.34 -5.82 -36.03
C ILE A 454 -10.68 -4.73 -36.90
N ALA A 455 -11.26 -3.54 -36.96
CA ALA A 455 -10.71 -2.42 -37.73
C ALA A 455 -9.39 -1.93 -37.13
N GLU A 456 -9.32 -1.87 -35.79
CA GLU A 456 -8.09 -1.56 -35.06
C GLU A 456 -6.97 -2.58 -35.39
N TYR A 457 -7.29 -3.88 -35.38
CA TYR A 457 -6.35 -4.94 -35.74
C TYR A 457 -5.79 -4.75 -37.16
N TRP A 458 -6.66 -4.53 -38.15
CA TRP A 458 -6.22 -4.32 -39.54
C TRP A 458 -5.40 -3.05 -39.70
N ALA A 459 -5.79 -1.95 -39.04
CA ALA A 459 -5.03 -0.70 -39.07
C ALA A 459 -3.61 -0.87 -38.48
N CYS A 460 -3.48 -1.53 -37.33
CA CYS A 460 -2.18 -1.82 -36.73
C CYS A 460 -1.34 -2.71 -37.66
N ARG A 461 -1.93 -3.79 -38.17
CA ARG A 461 -1.24 -4.75 -39.04
C ARG A 461 -0.75 -4.09 -40.33
N GLU A 462 -1.60 -3.36 -41.03
CA GLU A 462 -1.31 -2.84 -42.38
C GLU A 462 -0.56 -1.51 -42.39
N LYS A 463 -0.66 -0.70 -41.33
CA LYS A 463 -0.10 0.66 -41.32
C LYS A 463 1.06 0.86 -40.35
N ALA A 464 1.27 -0.05 -39.40
CA ALA A 464 2.31 0.09 -38.37
C ALA A 464 3.27 -1.11 -38.28
N ALA A 465 2.75 -2.34 -38.32
CA ALA A 465 3.56 -3.54 -38.06
C ALA A 465 4.18 -4.15 -39.33
N ILE A 466 3.45 -4.15 -40.46
CA ILE A 466 3.96 -4.57 -41.76
C ILE A 466 4.35 -3.30 -42.51
N ILE A 467 5.60 -2.86 -42.33
CA ILE A 467 6.23 -1.80 -43.13
C ILE A 467 6.97 -2.43 -44.30
#